data_AF-A0A3M8DW37-F1
#
_entry.id   AF-A0A3M8DW37-F1
#
_cell.length_a   1.000
_cell.length_b   1.000
_cell.length_c   1.000
_cell.angle_alpha   90.00
_cell.angle_beta   90.00
_cell.angle_gamma   90.00
#
_symmetry.space_group_name_H-M   'P 1'
#
loop_
_entity.id
_entity.type
_entity.pdbx_description
1 polymer ?
#
loop_
_entity_poly.entity_id
_entity_poly.type
_entity_poly.pdbx_seq_one_letter_code
_entity_poly.pdbx_strand_id
1 'polypeptide(L)'
;MWKKTIAAVMTASLLLVAAGCQNGDTAASQPAPSVDLTKELTINPSLIVGKTNFVDVEKAYGKPSKAGLYETPFRSNLANGGANSKPIAEYAGVFGIDVATGKKAAKPSLLFFTNDKNKTLVASRVVFSRDELAKKEKGGKLTLDDVKKVYGEPNRGNDNGLEYYDFAHHIVMLVMKNEEAKVEALITKYDLLYADNPSDLAEHEKVIKELGDEEKAQKTTQEKPKQ
;
A
#
# COMPACT_ATOMS: atom_id res chain seq x y z
N MET A 1 -5.31 3.99 -28.04
CA MET A 1 -4.42 4.97 -27.39
C MET A 1 -4.34 4.85 -25.86
N TRP A 2 -4.90 3.83 -25.20
CA TRP A 2 -4.98 3.79 -23.73
C TRP A 2 -3.99 2.84 -23.03
N LYS A 3 -3.03 2.26 -23.76
CA LYS A 3 -1.93 1.47 -23.19
C LYS A 3 -0.94 2.31 -22.34
N LYS A 4 -1.14 3.64 -22.25
CA LYS A 4 -0.14 4.57 -21.69
C LYS A 4 -0.48 5.16 -20.31
N THR A 5 -1.69 4.99 -19.78
CA THR A 5 -2.10 5.76 -18.57
C THR A 5 -2.14 4.95 -17.28
N ILE A 6 -2.20 3.61 -17.33
CA ILE A 6 -2.15 2.78 -16.10
C ILE A 6 -0.70 2.49 -15.66
N ALA A 7 0.27 2.69 -16.55
CA ALA A 7 1.68 2.38 -16.28
C ALA A 7 2.43 3.44 -15.43
N ALA A 8 1.79 4.56 -15.07
CA ALA A 8 2.51 5.75 -14.63
C ALA A 8 2.68 5.94 -13.10
N VAL A 9 2.23 5.01 -12.26
CA VAL A 9 2.24 5.24 -10.80
C VAL A 9 3.25 4.37 -10.02
N MET A 10 3.85 3.35 -10.61
CA MET A 10 4.62 2.35 -9.85
C MET A 10 6.10 2.30 -10.22
N THR A 11 6.75 3.45 -10.15
CA THR A 11 8.22 3.52 -10.03
C THR A 11 8.59 4.17 -8.71
N ALA A 12 8.25 3.50 -7.60
CA ALA A 12 9.11 3.56 -6.44
C ALA A 12 10.29 2.64 -6.74
N SER A 13 11.36 3.21 -7.30
CA SER A 13 12.60 2.52 -7.62
C SER A 13 13.12 1.78 -6.40
N LEU A 14 13.03 0.44 -6.40
CA LEU A 14 13.95 -0.41 -5.65
C LEU A 14 15.29 -0.36 -6.40
N LEU A 15 16.05 0.71 -6.21
CA LEU A 15 17.47 0.74 -6.55
C LEU A 15 18.21 0.12 -5.37
N LEU A 16 18.54 -1.17 -5.48
CA LEU A 16 19.61 -1.76 -4.68
C LEU A 16 20.89 -0.97 -5.01
N VAL A 17 21.31 -0.07 -4.13
CA VAL A 17 22.69 0.42 -4.14
C VAL A 17 23.50 -0.56 -3.30
N ALA A 18 24.22 -1.45 -3.97
CA ALA A 18 25.29 -2.19 -3.33
C ALA A 18 26.42 -1.22 -2.98
N ALA A 19 26.67 -0.98 -1.70
CA ALA A 19 27.89 -0.33 -1.24
C ALA A 19 28.28 -0.77 0.19
N GLY A 20 29.35 -1.55 0.26
CA GLY A 20 30.52 -1.31 1.13
C GLY A 20 30.32 -1.17 2.65
N CYS A 21 30.96 -2.10 3.39
CA CYS A 21 31.22 -2.08 4.83
C CYS A 21 31.63 -0.71 5.41
N GLN A 22 31.12 -0.37 6.61
CA GLN A 22 31.91 0.22 7.69
C GLN A 22 31.20 0.12 9.05
N ASN A 23 31.93 -0.41 10.04
CA ASN A 23 31.53 -0.47 11.45
C ASN A 23 31.47 0.93 12.07
N GLY A 24 30.42 1.22 12.81
CA GLY A 24 30.31 2.36 13.72
C GLY A 24 29.16 2.14 14.69
N ASP A 25 29.44 2.28 15.99
CA ASP A 25 28.50 2.05 17.09
C ASP A 25 27.19 2.83 16.90
N THR A 26 26.08 2.12 16.71
CA THR A 26 24.75 2.72 16.56
C THR A 26 24.03 2.72 17.91
N ALA A 27 23.73 3.92 18.42
CA ALA A 27 22.71 4.11 19.44
C ALA A 27 21.41 3.45 18.95
N ALA A 28 20.79 2.62 19.79
CA ALA A 28 19.56 1.91 19.46
C ALA A 28 18.49 2.93 19.02
N SER A 29 18.14 2.91 17.72
CA SER A 29 17.00 3.67 17.23
C SER A 29 15.75 3.08 17.88
N GLN A 30 14.97 3.89 18.56
CA GLN A 30 13.64 3.46 18.96
C GLN A 30 12.84 3.20 17.67
N PRO A 31 12.19 2.03 17.53
CA PRO A 31 11.33 1.78 16.38
C PRO A 31 10.24 2.86 16.36
N ALA A 32 9.94 3.35 15.15
CA ALA A 32 8.81 4.27 14.96
C ALA A 32 7.55 3.65 15.59
N PRO A 33 6.66 4.46 16.21
CA PRO A 33 5.41 3.95 16.77
C PRO A 33 4.68 3.14 15.70
N SER A 34 4.36 1.88 16.01
CA SER A 34 3.67 0.99 15.09
C SER A 34 2.26 1.52 14.85
N VAL A 35 1.97 1.91 13.61
CA VAL A 35 0.61 2.24 13.18
C VAL A 35 -0.22 0.97 13.11
N ASP A 36 -1.38 0.97 13.77
CA ASP A 36 -2.40 -0.09 13.63
C ASP A 36 -3.32 0.29 12.47
N LEU A 37 -3.30 -0.54 11.42
CA LEU A 37 -4.09 -0.38 10.19
C LEU A 37 -5.24 -1.40 10.07
N THR A 38 -5.52 -2.17 11.12
CA THR A 38 -6.52 -3.24 11.07
C THR A 38 -7.94 -2.72 10.83
N LYS A 39 -8.24 -1.50 11.29
CA LYS A 39 -9.57 -0.87 11.09
C LYS A 39 -9.81 -0.49 9.64
N GLU A 40 -8.75 -0.17 8.92
CA GLU A 40 -8.73 0.27 7.53
C GLU A 40 -8.96 -0.90 6.56
N LEU A 41 -8.83 -2.15 7.02
CA LEU A 41 -9.22 -3.34 6.25
C LEU A 41 -10.74 -3.42 6.00
N THR A 42 -11.56 -2.80 6.85
CA THR A 42 -13.01 -2.70 6.61
C THR A 42 -13.29 -1.45 5.78
N ILE A 43 -13.41 -1.62 4.47
CA ILE A 43 -13.70 -0.52 3.53
C ILE A 43 -15.15 -0.06 3.71
N ASN A 44 -16.06 -1.03 3.76
CA ASN A 44 -17.45 -0.89 4.15
C ASN A 44 -17.96 -2.26 4.64
N PRO A 45 -19.16 -2.37 5.23
CA PRO A 45 -19.66 -3.66 5.75
C PRO A 45 -19.74 -4.80 4.72
N SER A 46 -19.75 -4.51 3.41
CA SER A 46 -19.78 -5.50 2.33
C SER A 46 -18.40 -5.81 1.73
N LEU A 47 -17.39 -4.98 2.00
CA LEU A 47 -16.03 -5.13 1.48
C LEU A 47 -15.01 -5.09 2.62
N ILE A 48 -14.49 -6.26 2.97
CA ILE A 48 -13.46 -6.41 3.99
C ILE A 48 -12.25 -7.09 3.36
N VAL A 49 -11.12 -6.37 3.33
CA VAL A 49 -9.84 -6.90 2.83
C VAL A 49 -9.41 -8.09 3.69
N GLY A 50 -9.00 -9.17 3.03
CA GLY A 50 -8.67 -10.47 3.63
C GLY A 50 -9.86 -11.35 3.99
N LYS A 51 -11.10 -10.94 3.68
CA LYS A 51 -12.31 -11.76 3.94
C LYS A 51 -13.26 -11.86 2.75
N THR A 52 -13.50 -10.75 2.05
CA THR A 52 -14.44 -10.74 0.91
C THR A 52 -13.82 -11.47 -0.27
N ASN A 53 -14.55 -12.38 -0.92
CA ASN A 53 -14.06 -13.10 -2.10
C ASN A 53 -14.70 -12.59 -3.38
N PHE A 54 -14.02 -12.78 -4.51
CA PHE A 54 -14.45 -12.31 -5.83
C PHE A 54 -15.87 -12.78 -6.20
N VAL A 55 -16.21 -14.05 -5.91
CA VAL A 55 -17.53 -14.62 -6.20
C VAL A 55 -18.64 -13.91 -5.41
N ASP A 56 -18.37 -13.49 -4.18
CA ASP A 56 -19.35 -12.77 -3.37
C ASP A 56 -19.61 -11.37 -3.93
N VAL A 57 -18.55 -10.71 -4.44
CA VAL A 57 -18.67 -9.43 -5.13
C VAL A 57 -19.47 -9.60 -6.43
N GLU A 58 -19.21 -10.63 -7.22
CA GLU A 58 -19.99 -10.92 -8.43
C GLU A 58 -21.47 -11.17 -8.12
N LYS A 59 -21.77 -11.90 -7.05
CA LYS A 59 -23.14 -12.16 -6.62
C LYS A 59 -23.87 -10.89 -6.20
N ALA A 60 -23.19 -9.97 -5.52
CA ALA A 60 -23.79 -8.73 -5.03
C ALA A 60 -23.91 -7.64 -6.11
N TYR A 61 -22.88 -7.49 -6.96
CA TYR A 61 -22.73 -6.35 -7.87
C TYR A 61 -22.81 -6.73 -9.35
N GLY A 62 -22.86 -8.01 -9.69
CA GLY A 62 -22.80 -8.52 -11.06
C GLY A 62 -21.37 -8.76 -11.53
N LYS A 63 -21.22 -9.29 -12.75
CA LYS A 63 -19.90 -9.52 -13.36
C LYS A 63 -19.15 -8.19 -13.51
N PRO A 64 -17.82 -8.17 -13.33
CA PRO A 64 -17.04 -6.96 -13.56
C PRO A 64 -17.08 -6.57 -15.04
N SER A 65 -17.04 -5.27 -15.32
CA SER A 65 -16.97 -4.74 -16.69
C SER A 65 -15.62 -5.01 -17.36
N LYS A 66 -14.58 -5.22 -16.55
CA LYS A 66 -13.25 -5.65 -16.96
C LYS A 66 -12.61 -6.44 -15.83
N ALA A 67 -11.92 -7.53 -16.16
CA ALA A 67 -11.12 -8.27 -15.20
C ALA A 67 -9.87 -8.87 -15.85
N GLY A 68 -8.84 -9.15 -15.05
CA GLY A 68 -7.58 -9.71 -15.53
C GLY A 68 -6.46 -9.68 -14.50
N LEU A 69 -5.28 -10.15 -14.90
CA LEU A 69 -4.09 -10.11 -14.07
C LEU A 69 -3.40 -8.75 -14.15
N TYR A 70 -2.92 -8.28 -13.01
CA TYR A 70 -2.14 -7.06 -12.84
C TYR A 70 -0.86 -7.35 -12.05
N GLU A 71 0.20 -6.62 -12.37
CA GLU A 71 1.47 -6.69 -11.64
C GLU A 71 1.39 -5.78 -10.42
N THR A 72 1.74 -6.32 -9.25
CA THR A 72 1.80 -5.58 -7.98
C THR A 72 3.18 -4.93 -7.79
N PRO A 73 3.33 -4.01 -6.82
CA PRO A 73 4.66 -3.49 -6.47
C PRO A 73 5.44 -4.49 -5.60
N PHE A 74 4.75 -5.49 -5.04
CA PHE A 74 5.34 -6.58 -4.28
C PHE A 74 6.06 -7.52 -5.22
N ARG A 75 7.18 -8.09 -4.75
CA ARG A 75 8.01 -8.94 -5.59
C ARG A 75 8.34 -10.26 -4.92
N SER A 76 8.55 -11.26 -5.77
CA SER A 76 9.01 -12.59 -5.38
C SER A 76 10.53 -12.72 -5.51
N ASN A 77 11.05 -13.86 -5.04
CA ASN A 77 12.46 -14.24 -5.07
C ASN A 77 13.38 -13.20 -4.41
N LEU A 78 12.89 -12.60 -3.32
CA LEU A 78 13.62 -11.61 -2.53
C LEU A 78 14.68 -12.31 -1.67
N ALA A 79 14.32 -13.42 -1.03
CA ALA A 79 15.22 -14.17 -0.15
C ALA A 79 16.48 -14.71 -0.86
N ASN A 80 16.45 -14.83 -2.19
CA ASN A 80 17.56 -15.30 -3.02
C ASN A 80 18.39 -14.14 -3.63
N GLY A 81 18.46 -13.01 -2.94
CA GLY A 81 19.24 -11.84 -3.38
C GLY A 81 18.65 -11.07 -4.56
N GLY A 82 17.37 -11.26 -4.88
CA GLY A 82 16.61 -10.41 -5.80
C GLY A 82 16.99 -10.49 -7.30
N ALA A 83 18.02 -11.25 -7.68
CA ALA A 83 18.57 -11.26 -9.05
C ALA A 83 17.55 -11.61 -10.16
N ASN A 84 16.47 -12.32 -9.81
CA ASN A 84 15.36 -12.67 -10.70
C ASN A 84 14.00 -12.23 -10.13
N SER A 85 13.99 -11.18 -9.32
CA SER A 85 12.79 -10.71 -8.64
C SER A 85 11.73 -10.24 -9.64
N LYS A 86 10.53 -10.81 -9.56
CA LYS A 86 9.39 -10.47 -10.43
C LYS A 86 8.23 -9.91 -9.60
N PRO A 87 7.44 -8.98 -10.16
CA PRO A 87 6.18 -8.59 -9.56
C PRO A 87 5.31 -9.81 -9.24
N ILE A 88 4.72 -9.83 -8.05
CA ILE A 88 3.65 -10.78 -7.73
C ILE A 88 2.42 -10.35 -8.52
N ALA A 89 1.73 -11.30 -9.15
CA ALA A 89 0.51 -11.03 -9.89
C ALA A 89 -0.72 -11.07 -8.96
N GLU A 90 -1.64 -10.15 -9.16
CA GLU A 90 -2.97 -10.14 -8.53
C GLU A 90 -4.06 -10.17 -9.60
N TYR A 91 -5.26 -10.61 -9.23
CA TYR A 91 -6.43 -10.56 -10.10
C TYR A 91 -7.26 -9.33 -9.77
N ALA A 92 -7.56 -8.47 -10.73
CA ALA A 92 -8.38 -7.29 -10.49
C ALA A 92 -9.68 -7.31 -11.29
N GLY A 93 -10.73 -6.71 -10.74
CA GLY A 93 -12.03 -6.56 -11.35
C GLY A 93 -12.59 -5.15 -11.18
N VAL A 94 -13.23 -4.63 -12.23
CA VAL A 94 -13.89 -3.31 -12.26
C VAL A 94 -15.39 -3.53 -12.03
N PHE A 95 -15.88 -3.16 -10.84
CA PHE A 95 -17.26 -3.40 -10.41
C PHE A 95 -18.05 -2.11 -10.27
N GLY A 96 -19.35 -2.14 -10.58
CA GLY A 96 -20.29 -1.03 -10.37
C GLY A 96 -20.64 -0.83 -8.89
N ILE A 97 -19.64 -0.53 -8.07
CA ILE A 97 -19.74 -0.34 -6.62
C ILE A 97 -19.11 0.99 -6.21
N ASP A 98 -19.80 1.71 -5.32
CA ASP A 98 -19.21 2.80 -4.55
C ASP A 98 -18.56 2.20 -3.30
N VAL A 99 -17.23 2.18 -3.25
CA VAL A 99 -16.46 1.61 -2.13
C VAL A 99 -16.72 2.33 -0.81
N ALA A 100 -17.12 3.61 -0.82
CA ALA A 100 -17.42 4.36 0.40
C ALA A 100 -18.71 3.89 1.06
N THR A 101 -19.70 3.51 0.27
CA THR A 101 -21.04 3.20 0.76
C THR A 101 -21.42 1.72 0.66
N GLY A 102 -20.65 0.93 -0.09
CA GLY A 102 -20.98 -0.47 -0.42
C GLY A 102 -22.18 -0.62 -1.36
N LYS A 103 -22.73 0.48 -1.90
CA LYS A 103 -23.91 0.45 -2.76
C LYS A 103 -23.51 0.29 -4.22
N LYS A 104 -24.46 -0.20 -5.03
CA LYS A 104 -24.32 -0.20 -6.49
C LYS A 104 -24.18 1.24 -6.98
N ALA A 105 -23.24 1.45 -7.91
CA ALA A 105 -22.92 2.77 -8.44
C ALA A 105 -22.65 2.71 -9.94
N ALA A 106 -22.97 3.82 -10.62
CA ALA A 106 -22.68 3.97 -12.05
C ALA A 106 -21.18 4.15 -12.33
N LYS A 107 -20.46 4.83 -11.41
CA LYS A 107 -19.00 4.95 -11.48
C LYS A 107 -18.41 3.67 -10.90
N PRO A 108 -17.65 2.88 -11.68
CA PRO A 108 -17.11 1.65 -11.18
C PRO A 108 -15.86 1.88 -10.33
N SER A 109 -15.59 0.94 -9.45
CA SER A 109 -14.38 0.87 -8.62
C SER A 109 -13.57 -0.35 -8.98
N LEU A 110 -12.24 -0.18 -8.94
CA LEU A 110 -11.29 -1.28 -9.11
C LEU A 110 -11.08 -1.97 -7.76
N LEU A 111 -11.22 -3.29 -7.76
CA LEU A 111 -10.96 -4.15 -6.60
C LEU A 111 -9.89 -5.18 -6.98
N PHE A 112 -8.96 -5.44 -6.06
CA PHE A 112 -7.84 -6.33 -6.26
C PHE A 112 -7.93 -7.55 -5.37
N PHE A 113 -7.69 -8.72 -5.93
CA PHE A 113 -7.86 -10.02 -5.30
C PHE A 113 -6.59 -10.84 -5.46
N THR A 114 -6.35 -11.78 -4.54
CA THR A 114 -5.27 -12.76 -4.68
C THR A 114 -5.40 -13.52 -6.00
N ASN A 115 -4.26 -13.91 -6.58
CA ASN A 115 -4.22 -14.73 -7.78
C ASN A 115 -4.25 -16.24 -7.47
N ASP A 116 -5.00 -16.62 -6.44
CA ASP A 116 -5.26 -18.02 -6.10
C ASP A 116 -6.67 -18.43 -6.57
N LYS A 117 -7.11 -19.61 -6.15
CA LYS A 117 -8.43 -20.16 -6.45
C LYS A 117 -9.57 -19.42 -5.72
N ASN A 118 -9.32 -18.95 -4.51
CA ASN A 118 -10.31 -18.31 -3.64
C ASN A 118 -10.55 -16.84 -4.03
N LYS A 119 -9.53 -16.18 -4.61
CA LYS A 119 -9.57 -14.76 -5.03
C LYS A 119 -10.12 -13.89 -3.92
N THR A 120 -9.40 -13.87 -2.81
CA THR A 120 -9.73 -13.04 -1.65
C THR A 120 -9.29 -11.61 -1.90
N LEU A 121 -10.13 -10.63 -1.55
CA LEU A 121 -9.86 -9.21 -1.71
C LEU A 121 -8.57 -8.88 -0.94
N VAL A 122 -7.52 -8.50 -1.67
CA VAL A 122 -6.18 -8.27 -1.11
C VAL A 122 -5.87 -6.79 -0.99
N ALA A 123 -6.42 -5.97 -1.88
CA ALA A 123 -6.29 -4.52 -1.82
C ALA A 123 -7.55 -3.80 -2.29
N SER A 124 -7.79 -2.63 -1.70
CA SER A 124 -8.87 -1.73 -2.09
C SER A 124 -8.56 -0.29 -1.72
N ARG A 125 -9.24 0.65 -2.37
CA ARG A 125 -9.15 2.06 -2.02
C ARG A 125 -9.75 2.27 -0.62
N VAL A 126 -9.00 2.94 0.23
CA VAL A 126 -9.47 3.37 1.56
C VAL A 126 -10.37 4.58 1.39
N VAL A 127 -11.45 4.58 2.16
CA VAL A 127 -12.18 5.80 2.50
C VAL A 127 -11.73 6.19 3.87
N PHE A 128 -11.14 7.37 4.02
CA PHE A 128 -10.59 7.78 5.30
C PHE A 128 -11.73 7.89 6.32
N SER A 129 -11.83 6.90 7.19
CA SER A 129 -12.91 6.75 8.17
C SER A 129 -12.67 7.52 9.47
N ARG A 130 -11.45 8.05 9.65
CA ARG A 130 -11.08 8.90 10.78
C ARG A 130 -11.69 10.29 10.57
N ASP A 131 -12.55 10.72 11.49
CA ASP A 131 -13.46 11.87 11.34
C ASP A 131 -12.80 13.16 10.79
N GLU A 132 -11.56 13.44 11.20
CA GLU A 132 -10.84 14.62 10.73
C GLU A 132 -10.51 14.54 9.23
N LEU A 133 -10.03 13.38 8.77
CA LEU A 133 -9.68 13.14 7.37
C LEU A 133 -10.94 13.06 6.50
N ALA A 134 -11.99 12.39 6.99
CA ALA A 134 -13.27 12.27 6.29
C ALA A 134 -13.88 13.65 5.94
N LYS A 135 -13.79 14.61 6.88
CA LYS A 135 -14.25 15.99 6.67
C LYS A 135 -13.40 16.73 5.64
N LYS A 136 -12.08 16.58 5.69
CA LYS A 136 -11.13 17.25 4.77
C LYS A 136 -11.20 16.67 3.35
N GLU A 137 -11.40 15.35 3.22
CA GLU A 137 -11.58 14.67 1.94
C GLU A 137 -12.84 15.21 1.23
N LYS A 138 -13.98 15.24 1.92
CA LYS A 138 -15.24 15.80 1.37
C LYS A 138 -15.13 17.28 0.99
N GLY A 139 -14.33 18.04 1.73
CA GLY A 139 -14.07 19.45 1.46
C GLY A 139 -13.03 19.72 0.35
N GLY A 140 -12.39 18.67 -0.20
CA GLY A 140 -11.35 18.80 -1.23
C GLY A 140 -10.06 19.44 -0.74
N LYS A 141 -9.80 19.45 0.57
CA LYS A 141 -8.65 20.11 1.20
C LYS A 141 -7.69 19.14 1.89
N LEU A 142 -7.87 17.84 1.66
CA LEU A 142 -7.03 16.82 2.27
C LEU A 142 -5.60 16.91 1.72
N THR A 143 -4.62 17.03 2.61
CA THR A 143 -3.20 17.04 2.28
C THR A 143 -2.49 15.81 2.85
N LEU A 144 -1.28 15.53 2.36
CA LEU A 144 -0.44 14.47 2.94
C LEU A 144 -0.07 14.76 4.41
N ASP A 145 0.12 16.02 4.80
CA ASP A 145 0.42 16.38 6.18
C ASP A 145 -0.77 16.16 7.12
N ASP A 146 -2.01 16.29 6.63
CA ASP A 146 -3.19 15.91 7.41
C ASP A 146 -3.20 14.40 7.71
N VAL A 147 -2.79 13.58 6.73
CA VAL A 147 -2.66 12.13 6.92
C VAL A 147 -1.56 11.82 7.96
N LYS A 148 -0.40 12.48 7.88
CA LYS A 148 0.68 12.33 8.88
C LYS A 148 0.22 12.67 10.30
N LYS A 149 -0.56 13.74 10.48
CA LYS A 149 -1.10 14.11 11.81
C LYS A 149 -1.97 13.02 12.43
N VAL A 150 -2.64 12.23 11.60
CA VAL A 150 -3.62 11.23 12.05
C VAL A 150 -3.02 9.82 12.17
N TYR A 151 -2.11 9.46 11.27
CA TYR A 151 -1.47 8.13 11.25
C TYR A 151 -0.06 8.13 11.84
N GLY A 152 0.51 9.30 12.15
CA GLY A 152 1.88 9.46 12.60
C GLY A 152 2.88 9.55 11.45
N GLU A 153 4.16 9.40 11.80
CA GLU A 153 5.24 9.37 10.83
C GLU A 153 5.14 8.12 9.95
N PRO A 154 5.23 8.26 8.61
CA PRO A 154 5.24 7.12 7.72
C PRO A 154 6.56 6.36 7.83
N ASN A 155 6.56 5.08 7.43
CA ASN A 155 7.78 4.31 7.31
C ASN A 155 8.69 4.88 6.21
N ARG A 156 8.07 5.35 5.12
CA ARG A 156 8.72 5.99 3.97
C ARG A 156 7.83 7.08 3.41
N GLY A 157 8.39 8.19 2.93
CA GLY A 157 7.55 9.22 2.34
C GLY A 157 8.28 10.34 1.65
N ASN A 158 7.61 10.94 0.68
CA ASN A 158 8.06 12.14 -0.03
C ASN A 158 6.85 13.06 -0.33
N ASP A 159 7.07 14.10 -1.13
CA ASP A 159 6.03 15.10 -1.45
C ASP A 159 4.85 14.54 -2.25
N ASN A 160 4.99 13.34 -2.82
CA ASN A 160 4.01 12.69 -3.68
C ASN A 160 3.30 11.50 -3.01
N GLY A 161 3.85 10.94 -1.93
CA GLY A 161 3.21 9.83 -1.24
C GLY A 161 3.85 9.44 0.09
N LEU A 162 3.08 8.67 0.86
CA LEU A 162 3.41 8.16 2.19
C LEU A 162 3.12 6.66 2.23
N GLU A 163 4.02 5.90 2.82
CA GLU A 163 3.87 4.46 3.05
C GLU A 163 3.82 4.18 4.55
N TYR A 164 2.73 3.57 5.00
CA TYR A 164 2.51 3.14 6.37
C TYR A 164 2.47 1.62 6.43
N TYR A 165 3.38 1.00 7.17
CA TYR A 165 3.45 -0.44 7.37
C TYR A 165 3.08 -0.80 8.80
N ASP A 166 2.03 -1.61 8.92
CA ASP A 166 1.67 -2.36 10.10
C ASP A 166 2.27 -3.77 9.97
N PHE A 167 3.52 -3.92 10.39
CA PHE A 167 4.23 -5.20 10.32
C PHE A 167 3.63 -6.27 11.23
N ALA A 168 2.94 -5.88 12.31
CA ALA A 168 2.32 -6.83 13.23
C ALA A 168 1.13 -7.56 12.59
N HIS A 169 0.44 -6.90 11.66
CA HIS A 169 -0.74 -7.45 10.99
C HIS A 169 -0.54 -7.70 9.48
N HIS A 170 0.67 -7.43 8.98
CA HIS A 170 1.06 -7.53 7.58
C HIS A 170 0.19 -6.68 6.63
N ILE A 171 0.02 -5.40 6.98
CA ILE A 171 -0.81 -4.45 6.24
C ILE A 171 0.05 -3.26 5.82
N VAL A 172 -0.13 -2.80 4.58
CA VAL A 172 0.43 -1.52 4.12
C VAL A 172 -0.69 -0.61 3.65
N MET A 173 -0.61 0.66 4.02
CA MET A 173 -1.39 1.74 3.43
C MET A 173 -0.47 2.63 2.61
N LEU A 174 -0.68 2.66 1.30
CA LEU A 174 -0.04 3.62 0.40
C LEU A 174 -0.97 4.81 0.21
N VAL A 175 -0.50 6.00 0.57
CA VAL A 175 -1.21 7.27 0.39
C VAL A 175 -0.49 8.07 -0.68
N MET A 176 -1.21 8.55 -1.69
CA MET A 176 -0.61 9.21 -2.85
C MET A 176 -1.50 10.32 -3.38
N LYS A 177 -0.89 11.27 -4.10
CA LYS A 177 -1.64 12.25 -4.91
C LYS A 177 -1.96 11.62 -6.28
N ASN A 178 -3.22 11.65 -6.67
CA ASN A 178 -3.64 11.25 -8.02
C ASN A 178 -3.32 12.36 -9.05
N GLU A 179 -3.66 12.13 -10.33
CA GLU A 179 -3.41 13.09 -11.43
C GLU A 179 -4.08 14.46 -11.21
N GLU A 180 -5.12 14.53 -10.39
CA GLU A 180 -5.83 15.77 -10.02
C GLU A 180 -5.27 16.40 -8.74
N ALA A 181 -4.08 15.96 -8.28
CA ALA A 181 -3.45 16.34 -7.01
C ALA A 181 -4.31 16.05 -5.76
N LYS A 182 -5.32 15.18 -5.87
CA LYS A 182 -6.14 14.76 -4.72
C LYS A 182 -5.47 13.59 -4.02
N VAL A 183 -5.50 13.62 -2.70
CA VAL A 183 -5.00 12.52 -1.87
C VAL A 183 -5.94 11.31 -1.98
N GLU A 184 -5.37 10.16 -2.28
CA GLU A 184 -6.03 8.86 -2.30
C GLU A 184 -5.19 7.86 -1.51
N ALA A 185 -5.83 6.81 -1.00
CA ALA A 185 -5.14 5.76 -0.27
C ALA A 185 -5.58 4.37 -0.72
N LEU A 186 -4.63 3.45 -0.76
CA LEU A 186 -4.83 2.03 -1.04
C LEU A 186 -4.34 1.23 0.17
N ILE A 187 -5.18 0.37 0.71
CA ILE A 187 -4.81 -0.58 1.76
C ILE A 187 -4.58 -1.95 1.12
N THR A 188 -3.50 -2.61 1.50
CA THR A 188 -3.13 -3.94 1.02
C THR A 188 -2.76 -4.82 2.20
N LYS A 189 -3.40 -5.98 2.32
CA LYS A 189 -3.04 -7.02 3.28
C LYS A 189 -2.02 -7.95 2.61
N TYR A 190 -0.74 -7.59 2.71
CA TYR A 190 0.31 -8.10 1.83
C TYR A 190 0.76 -9.53 2.16
N ASP A 191 0.52 -10.04 3.37
CA ASP A 191 0.74 -11.45 3.70
C ASP A 191 -0.04 -12.39 2.77
N LEU A 192 -1.21 -11.97 2.28
CA LEU A 192 -2.00 -12.74 1.30
C LEU A 192 -1.31 -12.86 -0.06
N LEU A 193 -0.46 -11.90 -0.45
CA LEU A 193 0.33 -11.98 -1.68
C LEU A 193 1.52 -12.93 -1.53
N TYR A 194 1.97 -13.15 -0.29
CA TYR A 194 3.09 -14.01 0.06
C TYR A 194 2.68 -15.34 0.70
N ALA A 195 1.39 -15.71 0.66
CA ALA A 195 0.86 -16.87 1.38
C ALA A 195 1.63 -18.18 1.09
N ASP A 196 2.08 -18.35 -0.15
CA ASP A 196 2.85 -19.52 -0.60
C ASP A 196 4.38 -19.35 -0.45
N ASN A 197 4.87 -18.18 -0.05
CA ASN A 197 6.29 -17.91 0.13
C ASN A 197 6.59 -17.01 1.36
N PRO A 198 6.54 -17.58 2.58
CA PRO A 198 6.82 -16.84 3.81
C PRO A 198 8.26 -16.33 3.92
N SER A 199 9.22 -16.90 3.16
CA SER A 199 10.60 -16.40 3.13
C SER A 199 10.71 -15.06 2.40
N ASP A 200 9.97 -14.88 1.30
CA ASP A 200 9.90 -13.60 0.60
C ASP A 200 9.15 -12.54 1.41
N LEU A 201 8.14 -12.93 2.20
CA LEU A 201 7.48 -12.03 3.16
C LEU A 201 8.48 -11.45 4.17
N ALA A 202 9.28 -12.33 4.78
CA ALA A 202 10.27 -11.91 5.78
C ALA A 202 11.32 -10.98 5.17
N GLU A 203 11.82 -11.29 3.96
CA GLU A 203 12.78 -10.44 3.27
C GLU A 203 12.16 -9.11 2.82
N HIS A 204 10.91 -9.10 2.37
CA HIS A 204 10.18 -7.87 2.05
C HIS A 204 10.13 -6.94 3.27
N GLU A 205 9.71 -7.43 4.43
CA GLU A 205 9.65 -6.60 5.63
C GLU A 205 11.02 -6.10 6.07
N LYS A 206 12.05 -6.95 5.98
CA LYS A 206 13.43 -6.59 6.30
C LYS A 206 13.91 -5.44 5.43
N VAL A 207 13.75 -5.54 4.10
CA VAL A 207 14.14 -4.49 3.15
C VAL A 207 13.40 -3.17 3.45
N ILE A 208 12.10 -3.21 3.74
CA ILE A 208 11.35 -1.99 4.08
C ILE A 208 11.85 -1.35 5.38
N LYS A 209 12.18 -2.15 6.40
CA LYS A 209 12.74 -1.66 7.67
C LYS A 209 14.11 -1.00 7.44
N GLU A 210 15.00 -1.65 6.70
CA GLU A 210 16.32 -1.13 6.35
C GLU A 210 16.23 0.21 5.59
N LEU A 211 15.39 0.28 4.55
CA LEU A 211 15.16 1.52 3.79
C LEU A 211 14.58 2.65 4.66
N GLY A 212 13.68 2.33 5.59
CA GLY A 212 13.11 3.30 6.52
C GLY A 212 14.15 3.87 7.49
N ASP A 213 15.11 3.07 7.92
CA ASP A 213 16.19 3.50 8.81
C ASP A 213 17.23 4.36 8.07
N GLU A 214 17.57 4.01 6.82
CA GLU A 214 18.41 4.84 5.96
C GLU A 214 17.81 6.23 5.71
N GLU A 215 16.51 6.32 5.43
CA GLU A 215 15.82 7.60 5.21
C GLU A 215 15.88 8.50 6.45
N LYS A 216 15.71 7.93 7.64
CA LYS A 216 15.82 8.66 8.92
C LYS A 216 17.25 9.12 9.20
N ALA A 217 18.24 8.27 8.92
CA ALA A 217 19.65 8.61 9.11
C ALA A 217 20.08 9.78 8.19
N GLN A 218 19.58 9.81 6.96
CA GLN A 218 19.82 10.91 6.02
C GLN A 218 19.19 12.23 6.49
N LYS A 219 17.94 12.21 6.96
CA LYS A 219 17.26 13.41 7.52
C LYS A 219 18.02 13.97 8.72
N THR A 220 18.48 13.12 9.63
CA THR A 220 19.23 13.53 10.84
C THR A 220 20.59 14.16 10.50
N THR A 221 21.23 13.73 9.40
CA THR A 221 22.53 14.25 8.97
C THR A 221 22.42 15.61 8.28
N GLN A 222 21.30 15.88 7.59
CA GLN A 222 21.06 17.17 6.93
C GLN A 222 20.64 18.28 7.90
N GLU A 223 20.10 17.95 9.08
CA GLU A 223 19.66 18.93 10.09
C GLU A 223 20.76 19.42 11.05
N LYS A 224 21.98 18.86 11.00
CA LYS A 224 23.09 19.43 11.79
C LYS A 224 23.56 20.76 11.19
N PRO A 225 23.42 21.90 11.89
CA PRO A 225 23.96 23.16 11.41
C PRO A 225 25.49 23.06 11.38
N LYS A 226 26.11 23.54 10.29
CA LYS A 226 27.53 23.86 10.28
C LYS A 226 27.78 24.87 11.40
N GLN A 227 28.46 24.44 12.46
CA GLN A 227 29.05 25.33 13.45
C GLN A 227 30.17 26.15 12.82
#